data_AF-A0AAC9J489-F1
#
_entry.id   AF-A0AAC9J489-F1
#
_cell.length_a   1.000
_cell.length_b   1.000
_cell.length_c   1.000
_cell.angle_alpha   90.00
_cell.angle_beta   90.00
_cell.angle_gamma   90.00
#
_symmetry.space_group_name_H-M   'P 1'
#
loop_
_entity.id
_entity.type
_entity.pdbx_description
1 polymer ?
#
loop_
_entity_poly.entity_id
_entity_poly.type
_entity_poly.pdbx_seq_one_letter_code
_entity_poly.pdbx_strand_id
1 'polypeptide(L)' 'MANKKNRELFSLIDELHEHKEELEYHAIGRRRSDRLNKIEENATKIEKIAIEIQKQVSTMRRKQP' A
#
# COMPACT_ATOMS: atom_id res chain seq x y z
N MET A 1 -6.75 3.40 -23.09
CA MET A 1 -6.43 4.13 -21.85
C MET A 1 -7.00 3.51 -20.57
N ALA A 2 -8.19 2.88 -20.57
CA ALA A 2 -8.74 2.20 -19.38
C ALA A 2 -7.83 1.08 -18.81
N ASN A 3 -7.13 0.35 -19.67
CA ASN A 3 -6.22 -0.73 -19.27
C ASN A 3 -5.00 -0.22 -18.47
N LYS A 4 -4.48 1.00 -18.76
CA LYS A 4 -3.34 1.56 -18.03
C LYS A 4 -3.70 1.93 -16.59
N LYS A 5 -4.81 2.64 -16.40
CA LYS A 5 -5.26 3.04 -15.05
C LYS A 5 -5.56 1.85 -14.15
N ASN A 6 -6.17 0.80 -14.71
CA ASN A 6 -6.44 -0.43 -13.98
C ASN A 6 -5.13 -1.16 -13.61
N ARG A 7 -4.17 -1.26 -14.54
CA ARG A 7 -2.84 -1.85 -14.24
C ARG A 7 -2.11 -1.10 -13.14
N GLU A 8 -2.12 0.22 -13.19
CA GLU A 8 -1.52 1.07 -12.14
C GLU A 8 -2.22 0.84 -10.79
N LEU A 9 -3.55 0.75 -10.77
CA LEU A 9 -4.30 0.45 -9.55
C LEU A 9 -3.97 -0.94 -8.99
N PHE A 10 -3.91 -1.96 -9.85
CA PHE A 10 -3.52 -3.31 -9.43
C PHE A 10 -2.09 -3.34 -8.88
N SER A 11 -1.14 -2.69 -9.55
CA SER A 11 0.24 -2.60 -9.07
C SER A 11 0.34 -1.96 -7.68
N LEU A 12 -0.44 -0.91 -7.41
CA LEU A 12 -0.48 -0.29 -6.08
C LEU A 12 -1.09 -1.21 -5.01
N ILE A 13 -2.09 -2.02 -5.38
CA ILE A 13 -2.70 -2.99 -4.47
C ILE A 13 -1.73 -4.14 -4.16
N ASP A 14 -0.97 -4.61 -5.16
CA ASP A 14 0.05 -5.64 -4.98
C ASP A 14 1.15 -5.13 -4.03
N GLU A 15 1.66 -3.91 -4.24
CA GLU A 15 2.67 -3.29 -3.36
C GLU A 15 2.14 -3.08 -1.93
N LEU A 16 0.87 -2.68 -1.79
CA LEU A 16 0.21 -2.58 -0.48
C LEU A 16 0.16 -3.94 0.24
N HIS A 17 -0.10 -5.02 -0.51
CA HIS A 17 -0.17 -6.37 0.02
C HIS A 17 1.19 -6.83 0.54
N GLU A 18 2.27 -6.61 -0.21
CA GLU A 18 3.64 -6.95 0.21
C GLU A 18 4.02 -6.27 1.53
N HIS A 19 3.79 -4.97 1.67
CA HIS A 19 4.10 -4.25 2.91
C HIS A 19 3.23 -4.68 4.10
N LYS A 20 1.97 -5.05 3.84
CA LYS A 20 1.09 -5.63 4.86
C LYS A 20 1.68 -6.96 5.37
N GLU A 21 2.09 -7.85 4.47
CA GLU A 21 2.66 -9.15 4.85
C GLU A 21 3.95 -8.99 5.66
N GLU A 22 4.85 -8.07 5.26
CA GLU A 22 6.05 -7.77 6.03
C GLU A 22 5.74 -7.22 7.42
N LEU A 23 4.77 -6.30 7.52
CA LEU A 23 4.32 -5.75 8.79
C LEU A 23 3.79 -6.86 9.71
N GLU A 24 2.93 -7.74 9.19
CA GLU A 24 2.38 -8.87 9.94
C GLU A 24 3.49 -9.82 10.42
N TYR A 25 4.45 -10.16 9.54
CA TYR A 25 5.61 -10.96 9.87
C TYR A 25 6.42 -10.36 11.04
N HIS A 26 6.69 -9.06 11.00
CA HIS A 26 7.40 -8.38 12.06
C HIS A 26 6.56 -8.20 13.33
N ALA A 27 5.24 -8.06 13.22
CA ALA A 27 4.34 -7.93 14.37
C ALA A 27 4.27 -9.22 15.20
N ILE A 28 4.22 -10.40 14.55
CA ILE A 28 4.14 -11.70 15.23
C ILE A 28 5.50 -12.19 15.76
N GLY A 29 6.60 -11.73 15.16
CA GLY A 29 7.95 -12.15 15.54
C GLY A 29 8.33 -11.74 16.97
N ARG A 30 8.88 -12.66 17.75
CA ARG A 30 9.48 -12.36 19.07
C ARG A 30 10.95 -11.98 18.91
N ARG A 31 11.40 -10.94 19.63
CA ARG A 31 12.82 -10.59 19.89
C ARG A 31 13.69 -10.35 18.65
N ARG A 32 13.42 -9.27 17.90
CA ARG A 32 14.44 -8.63 17.03
C ARG A 32 14.62 -7.18 17.47
N SER A 33 15.86 -6.73 17.59
CA SER A 33 16.19 -5.36 18.01
C SER A 33 15.59 -4.30 17.10
N ASP A 34 15.45 -4.60 15.81
CA ASP A 34 14.94 -3.68 14.77
C ASP A 34 13.44 -3.86 14.45
N ARG A 35 12.72 -4.70 15.22
CA ARG A 35 11.34 -5.10 14.90
C ARG A 35 10.38 -3.90 14.82
N LEU A 36 10.44 -3.00 15.81
CA LEU A 36 9.53 -1.87 15.88
C LEU A 36 9.78 -0.87 14.75
N ASN A 37 11.05 -0.63 14.42
CA ASN A 37 11.42 0.21 13.28
C ASN A 37 10.89 -0.38 11.97
N LYS A 38 10.99 -1.71 11.78
CA LYS A 38 10.42 -2.38 10.58
C LYS A 38 8.91 -2.31 10.50
N ILE A 39 8.22 -2.38 11.64
CA ILE A 39 6.76 -2.18 11.71
C ILE A 39 6.42 -0.74 11.34
N GLU A 40 7.12 0.25 11.90
CA GLU A 40 6.89 1.68 11.62
C GLU A 40 7.21 2.05 10.16
N GLU A 41 8.31 1.51 9.63
CA GLU A 41 8.71 1.68 8.23
C GLU A 41 7.62 1.15 7.28
N ASN A 42 7.14 -0.08 7.50
CA ASN A 42 6.09 -0.66 6.66
C ASN A 42 4.73 0.03 6.85
N ALA A 43 4.38 0.46 8.07
CA ALA A 43 3.17 1.25 8.31
C ALA A 43 3.20 2.58 7.53
N THR A 44 4.35 3.26 7.52
CA THR A 44 4.55 4.50 6.76
C THR A 44 4.44 4.27 5.25
N LYS A 45 4.96 3.15 4.73
CA LYS A 45 4.83 2.80 3.30
C LYS A 45 3.38 2.49 2.92
N ILE A 46 2.67 1.72 3.76
CA ILE A 46 1.25 1.42 3.61
C ILE A 46 0.43 2.71 3.55
N GLU A 47 0.68 3.67 4.44
CA GLU A 47 -0.01 4.97 4.43
C GLU A 47 0.18 5.70 3.09
N LYS A 48 1.43 5.79 2.60
CA LYS A 48 1.74 6.43 1.33
C LYS A 48 1.03 5.76 0.15
N ILE A 49 1.06 4.43 0.08
CA ILE A 49 0.41 3.67 -1.01
C ILE A 49 -1.11 3.82 -0.94
N ALA A 50 -1.70 3.80 0.26
CA ALA A 50 -3.13 4.02 0.43
C ALA A 50 -3.56 5.40 -0.11
N ILE A 51 -2.76 6.44 0.12
CA ILE A 51 -2.98 7.77 -0.46
C ILE A 51 -2.90 7.73 -2.00
N GLU A 52 -1.93 7.04 -2.58
CA GLU A 52 -1.80 6.91 -4.04
C GLU A 52 -2.96 6.11 -4.66
N ILE A 53 -3.44 5.06 -4.01
CA ILE A 53 -4.65 4.32 -4.41
C ILE A 53 -5.85 5.27 -4.44
N GLN A 54 -6.05 6.08 -3.39
CA GLN A 54 -7.14 7.06 -3.34
C GLN A 54 -7.05 8.08 -4.48
N LYS A 55 -5.86 8.59 -4.78
CA LYS A 55 -5.64 9.49 -5.93
C LYS A 55 -5.97 8.78 -7.23
N GLN A 56 -5.47 7.57 -7.45
CA GLN A 56 -5.69 6.81 -8.68
C GLN A 56 -7.19 6.55 -8.90
N VAL A 57 -7.89 6.06 -7.88
CA VAL A 57 -9.36 5.88 -7.92
C VAL A 57 -10.07 7.20 -8.21
N SER A 58 -9.63 8.31 -7.63
CA SER A 58 -10.20 9.63 -7.90
C SER A 58 -10.04 10.04 -9.37
N THR A 59 -8.91 9.70 -10.02
CA THR A 59 -8.74 9.94 -11.47
C THR A 59 -9.58 9.02 -12.35
N MET A 60 -10.04 7.89 -11.81
CA MET A 60 -10.88 6.92 -12.51
C MET A 60 -12.37 7.27 -12.39
N ARG A 61 -12.76 7.94 -11.31
CA ARG A 61 -14.11 8.51 -11.17
C ARG A 61 -14.34 9.55 -12.26
N ARG A 62 -15.37 9.36 -13.09
CA ARG A 62 -15.84 10.43 -13.98
C ARG A 62 -16.37 11.57 -13.10
N LYS A 63 -16.08 12.83 -13.46
CA LYS A 63 -16.88 13.95 -12.94
C LYS A 63 -18.32 13.67 -13.38
N GLN A 64 -19.21 13.34 -12.45
CA GLN A 64 -20.63 13.35 -12.75
C GLN A 64 -20.98 14.80 -13.13
N PRO A 65 -21.71 15.01 -14.25
CA PRO A 65 -22.20 16.34 -14.61
C PRO A 65 -23.13 16.91 -13.52
#